data_AF-A0A1H4B375-F1
#
_entry.id   AF-A0A1H4B375-F1
#
_cell.length_a   1.000
_cell.length_b   1.000
_cell.length_c   1.000
_cell.angle_alpha   90.00
_cell.angle_beta   90.00
_cell.angle_gamma   90.00
#
_symmetry.space_group_name_H-M   'P 1'
#
loop_
_entity.id
_entity.type
_entity.pdbx_description
1 polymer ?
#
loop_
_entity_poly.entity_id
_entity_poly.type
_entity_poly.pdbx_seq_one_letter_code
_entity_poly.pdbx_strand_id
1 'polypeptide(L)'
;MEEEIIKTYFQERHKQRRVADLEQRLEKGGVARPEATILAVKAFQAYFKKEMRTKGLKAGIFLAIGLFFLVRVITITNQEQGSSFMQVSGSLALVAFALVEGLIWGMQLFALKEEISSFRDLRKV
;
A
#
# COMPACT_ATOMS: atom_id res chain seq x y z
N MET A 1 -8.21 2.93 27.12
CA MET A 1 -8.00 1.47 26.99
C MET A 1 -8.10 1.05 25.53
N GLU A 2 -9.21 1.31 24.85
CA GLU A 2 -9.42 0.98 23.42
C GLU A 2 -8.37 1.61 22.49
N GLU A 3 -8.13 2.91 22.63
CA GLU A 3 -7.12 3.64 21.82
C GLU A 3 -5.71 3.07 22.00
N GLU A 4 -5.39 2.57 23.20
CA GLU A 4 -4.10 1.98 23.52
C GLU A 4 -3.94 0.60 22.87
N ILE A 5 -5.00 -0.21 22.86
CA ILE A 5 -5.06 -1.50 22.13
C ILE A 5 -4.84 -1.26 20.63
N ILE A 6 -5.53 -0.27 20.05
CA ILE A 6 -5.41 0.09 18.63
C ILE A 6 -3.98 0.56 18.32
N LYS A 7 -3.43 1.46 19.13
CA LYS A 7 -2.09 2.00 18.94
C LYS A 7 -1.03 0.90 19.00
N THR A 8 -1.11 0.05 20.02
CA THR A 8 -0.19 -1.07 20.21
C THR A 8 -0.27 -2.05 19.05
N TYR A 9 -1.50 -2.38 18.60
CA TYR A 9 -1.70 -3.26 17.44
C TYR A 9 -0.99 -2.76 16.17
N PHE A 10 -1.09 -1.46 15.85
CA PHE A 10 -0.42 -0.93 14.66
C PHE A 10 1.09 -0.68 14.83
N GLN A 11 1.60 -0.65 16.06
CA GLN A 11 3.03 -0.57 16.35
C GLN A 11 3.73 -1.92 16.27
N GLU A 12 3.01 -3.01 16.54
CA GLU A 12 3.51 -4.38 16.39
C GLU A 12 3.86 -4.72 14.93
N ARG A 13 4.90 -5.54 14.78
CA ARG A 13 5.27 -6.14 13.48
C ARG A 13 4.35 -7.33 13.20
N HIS A 14 3.39 -7.10 12.32
CA HIS A 14 2.53 -8.16 11.78
C HIS A 14 3.04 -8.62 10.42
N LYS A 15 3.05 -9.93 10.18
CA LYS A 15 3.26 -10.48 8.83
C LYS A 15 2.14 -10.05 7.88
N GLN A 16 0.92 -9.99 8.40
CA GLN A 16 -0.28 -9.48 7.72
C GLN A 16 -1.19 -8.85 8.77
N ARG A 17 -1.67 -7.63 8.52
CA ARG A 17 -2.62 -6.94 9.42
C ARG A 17 -4.03 -7.31 9.01
N ARG A 18 -4.84 -7.76 9.96
CA ARG A 18 -6.21 -8.24 9.72
C ARG A 18 -7.18 -7.49 10.62
N VAL A 19 -8.33 -7.09 10.09
CA VAL A 19 -9.31 -6.33 10.89
C VAL A 19 -9.88 -7.19 12.02
N ALA A 20 -10.08 -8.48 11.74
CA ALA A 20 -10.57 -9.46 12.71
C ALA A 20 -9.65 -9.61 13.94
N ASP A 21 -8.34 -9.51 13.78
CA ASP A 21 -7.40 -9.64 14.90
C ASP A 21 -7.53 -8.43 15.85
N LEU A 22 -7.74 -7.23 15.30
CA LEU A 22 -7.96 -6.03 16.09
C LEU A 22 -9.34 -6.07 16.79
N GLU A 23 -10.37 -6.52 16.08
CA GLU A 23 -11.71 -6.75 16.67
C GLU A 23 -11.60 -7.68 17.89
N GLN A 24 -10.95 -8.84 17.77
CA GLN A 24 -10.78 -9.78 18.88
C GLN A 24 -10.01 -9.19 20.07
N ARG A 25 -9.01 -8.34 19.81
CA ARG A 25 -8.26 -7.67 20.89
C ARG A 25 -9.13 -6.63 21.61
N LEU A 26 -10.00 -5.92 20.89
CA LEU A 26 -10.96 -5.00 21.48
C LEU A 26 -12.02 -5.75 22.31
N GLU A 27 -12.53 -6.88 21.81
CA GLU A 27 -13.44 -7.75 22.58
C GLU A 27 -12.80 -8.25 23.88
N LYS A 28 -11.54 -8.72 23.82
CA LYS A 28 -10.78 -9.12 25.02
C LYS A 28 -10.52 -7.97 25.98
N GLY A 29 -10.48 -6.73 25.48
CA GLY A 29 -10.38 -5.51 26.26
C GLY A 29 -11.70 -5.05 26.91
N GLY A 30 -12.80 -5.80 26.71
CA GLY A 30 -14.10 -5.52 27.31
C GLY A 30 -15.07 -4.74 26.42
N VAL A 31 -14.73 -4.49 25.15
CA VAL A 31 -15.62 -3.81 24.21
C VAL A 31 -16.68 -4.77 23.69
N ALA A 32 -17.95 -4.33 23.67
CA ALA A 32 -19.03 -5.13 23.10
C ALA A 32 -18.80 -5.38 21.61
N ARG A 33 -19.10 -6.60 21.14
CA ARG A 33 -18.83 -7.04 19.77
C ARG A 33 -19.26 -6.05 18.66
N PRO A 34 -20.48 -5.47 18.67
CA PRO A 34 -20.88 -4.51 17.64
C PRO A 34 -20.01 -3.26 17.61
N GLU A 35 -19.63 -2.75 18.77
CA GLU A 35 -18.77 -1.57 18.92
C GLU A 35 -17.33 -1.90 18.54
N ALA A 36 -16.83 -3.08 18.94
CA ALA A 36 -15.51 -3.57 18.59
C ALA A 36 -15.33 -3.70 17.06
N THR A 37 -16.35 -4.21 16.35
CA THR A 37 -16.37 -4.28 14.88
C THR A 37 -16.24 -2.89 14.25
N ILE A 38 -17.05 -1.92 14.70
CA ILE A 38 -17.06 -0.55 14.16
C ILE A 38 -15.72 0.15 14.43
N LEU A 39 -15.20 0.01 15.65
CA LEU A 39 -13.91 0.60 16.04
C LEU A 39 -12.74 0.00 15.26
N ALA A 40 -12.70 -1.32 15.08
CA ALA A 40 -11.67 -1.98 14.30
C ALA A 40 -11.66 -1.50 12.84
N VAL A 41 -12.83 -1.44 12.20
CA VAL A 41 -12.97 -0.94 10.82
C VAL A 41 -12.54 0.53 10.73
N LYS A 42 -13.02 1.38 11.63
CA LYS A 42 -12.66 2.81 11.65
C LYS A 42 -11.16 3.03 11.85
N ALA A 43 -10.54 2.25 12.73
CA ALA A 43 -9.10 2.30 12.97
C ALA A 43 -8.29 1.88 11.73
N PHE A 44 -8.71 0.80 11.06
CA PHE A 44 -8.09 0.37 9.80
C PHE A 44 -8.32 1.36 8.65
N GLN A 45 -9.48 2.01 8.56
CA GLN A 45 -9.74 3.07 7.58
C GLN A 45 -8.84 4.29 7.81
N ALA A 46 -8.66 4.70 9.07
CA ALA A 46 -7.74 5.79 9.42
C ALA A 46 -6.28 5.41 9.08
N TYR A 47 -5.90 4.17 9.38
CA TYR A 47 -4.59 3.63 9.02
C TYR A 47 -4.39 3.57 7.50
N PHE A 48 -5.39 3.09 6.75
CA PHE A 48 -5.38 3.06 5.28
C PHE A 48 -5.22 4.46 4.68
N LYS A 49 -5.95 5.45 5.19
CA LYS A 49 -5.83 6.85 4.72
C LYS A 49 -4.42 7.40 4.94
N LYS A 50 -3.79 7.06 6.07
CA LYS A 50 -2.39 7.43 6.34
C LYS A 50 -1.43 6.74 5.39
N GLU A 51 -1.58 5.44 5.17
CA GLU A 51 -0.75 4.66 4.26
C GLU A 51 -0.94 5.06 2.79
N MET A 52 -2.16 5.40 2.37
CA MET A 52 -2.43 5.89 1.02
C MET A 52 -1.66 7.18 0.74
N ARG A 53 -1.56 8.09 1.72
CA ARG A 53 -0.78 9.33 1.57
C ARG A 53 0.72 9.07 1.47
N THR A 54 1.26 8.07 2.16
CA THR A 54 2.69 7.79 2.15
C THR A 54 3.07 6.83 1.03
N LYS A 55 2.52 5.62 1.04
CA LYS A 55 2.77 4.57 0.04
C LYS A 55 2.16 4.89 -1.30
N GLY A 56 0.96 5.48 -1.34
CA GLY A 56 0.32 5.85 -2.61
C GLY A 56 1.06 6.99 -3.30
N LEU A 57 1.57 7.97 -2.53
CA LEU A 57 2.46 8.98 -3.07
C LEU A 57 3.77 8.38 -3.59
N LYS A 58 4.40 7.48 -2.83
CA LYS A 58 5.60 6.75 -3.29
C LYS A 58 5.33 6.00 -4.59
N ALA A 59 4.26 5.20 -4.65
CA ALA A 59 3.87 4.46 -5.84
C ALA A 59 3.65 5.40 -7.03
N GLY A 60 2.95 6.52 -6.83
CA GLY A 60 2.74 7.55 -7.86
C GLY A 60 4.05 8.17 -8.35
N ILE A 61 4.98 8.48 -7.45
CA ILE A 61 6.32 9.00 -7.81
C ILE A 61 7.10 7.97 -8.62
N PHE A 62 7.15 6.72 -8.18
CA PHE A 62 7.86 5.66 -8.90
C PHE A 62 7.26 5.39 -10.28
N LEU A 63 5.93 5.41 -10.41
CA LEU A 63 5.26 5.30 -11.70
C LEU A 63 5.56 6.49 -12.60
N ALA A 64 5.55 7.72 -12.08
CA ALA A 64 5.88 8.92 -12.84
C ALA A 64 7.34 8.92 -13.33
N ILE A 65 8.27 8.50 -12.46
CA ILE A 65 9.69 8.33 -12.82
C ILE A 65 9.82 7.25 -13.89
N GLY A 66 9.17 6.09 -13.72
CA GLY A 66 9.18 5.01 -14.70
C GLY A 66 8.64 5.47 -16.06
N LEU A 67 7.54 6.22 -16.08
CA LEU A 67 6.97 6.81 -17.29
C LEU A 67 7.94 7.79 -17.95
N PHE A 68 8.56 8.67 -17.17
CA PHE A 68 9.56 9.63 -17.67
C PHE A 68 10.74 8.91 -18.33
N PHE A 69 11.30 7.89 -17.67
CA PHE A 69 12.38 7.08 -18.24
C PHE A 69 11.94 6.31 -19.48
N LEU A 70 10.70 5.78 -19.53
CA LEU A 70 10.15 5.15 -20.72
C LEU A 70 10.11 6.11 -21.91
N VAL A 71 9.57 7.31 -21.71
CA VAL A 71 9.56 8.36 -22.75
C VAL A 71 10.98 8.68 -23.19
N ARG A 72 11.92 8.80 -22.25
CA ARG A 72 13.32 9.10 -22.51
C ARG A 72 14.05 7.96 -23.25
N VAL A 73 13.69 6.70 -23.02
CA VAL A 73 14.22 5.56 -23.78
C VAL A 73 13.69 5.58 -25.21
N ILE A 74 12.39 5.86 -25.40
CA ILE A 74 11.79 5.95 -26.74
C ILE A 74 12.47 7.08 -27.54
N THR A 75 12.71 8.24 -26.94
CA THR A 75 13.36 9.36 -27.64
C THR A 75 14.81 9.07 -28.01
N ILE A 76 15.58 8.42 -27.13
CA ILE A 76 16.97 8.00 -27.44
C ILE A 76 17.01 6.94 -28.53
N THR A 77 16.07 5.99 -28.49
CA THR A 77 16.03 4.88 -29.46
C THR A 77 15.65 5.38 -30.86
N ASN A 78 14.83 6.43 -30.95
CA ASN A 78 14.43 7.05 -32.21
C ASN A 78 15.46 8.07 -32.77
N GLN A 79 16.50 8.43 -32.02
CA GLN A 79 17.59 9.26 -32.55
C GLN A 79 18.61 8.36 -33.27
N GLU A 80 18.62 8.39 -34.60
CA GLU A 80 19.47 7.57 -35.48
C GLU A 80 20.99 7.78 -35.31
N GLN A 81 21.44 8.72 -34.46
CA GLN A 81 22.85 8.96 -34.17
C GLN A 81 23.21 8.56 -32.74
N GLY A 82 23.76 7.35 -32.60
CA GLY A 82 24.60 6.97 -31.46
C GLY A 82 23.87 6.70 -30.14
N SER A 83 22.80 5.90 -30.15
CA SER A 83 22.30 5.33 -28.91
C SER A 83 23.30 4.30 -28.36
N SER A 84 24.07 4.69 -27.35
CA SER A 84 24.94 3.73 -26.64
C SER A 84 24.02 2.67 -26.02
N PHE A 85 24.10 1.43 -26.50
CA PHE A 85 23.33 0.27 -26.02
C PHE A 85 23.31 0.17 -24.48
N MET A 86 24.40 0.61 -23.84
CA MET A 86 24.54 0.70 -22.39
C MET A 86 23.58 1.71 -21.74
N GLN A 87 23.33 2.86 -22.36
CA GLN A 87 22.38 3.87 -21.87
C GLN A 87 20.94 3.40 -21.97
N VAL A 88 20.58 2.73 -23.08
CA VAL A 88 19.25 2.14 -23.28
C VAL A 88 19.01 1.04 -22.24
N SER A 89 19.95 0.10 -22.10
CA SER A 89 19.86 -1.01 -21.16
C SER A 89 19.79 -0.54 -19.71
N GLY A 90 20.63 0.42 -19.31
CA GLY A 90 20.60 0.99 -17.96
C GLY A 90 19.30 1.73 -17.64
N SER A 91 18.78 2.50 -18.61
CA SER A 91 17.48 3.17 -18.43
C SER A 91 16.33 2.18 -18.33
N LEU A 92 16.36 1.09 -19.11
CA LEU A 92 15.35 0.04 -19.08
C LEU A 92 15.32 -0.70 -17.73
N ALA A 93 16.50 -0.98 -17.16
CA ALA A 93 16.63 -1.60 -15.85
C ALA A 93 16.05 -0.70 -14.74
N LEU A 94 16.29 0.61 -14.81
CA LEU A 94 15.73 1.59 -13.87
C LEU A 94 14.21 1.69 -13.99
N VAL A 95 13.65 1.63 -15.20
CA VAL A 95 12.20 1.55 -15.42
C VAL A 95 11.64 0.30 -14.77
N ALA A 96 12.22 -0.87 -15.03
CA ALA A 96 11.75 -2.14 -14.49
C ALA A 96 11.76 -2.11 -12.95
N PHE A 97 12.84 -1.63 -12.35
CA PHE A 97 12.95 -1.45 -10.91
C PHE A 97 11.87 -0.52 -10.35
N ALA A 98 11.68 0.66 -10.95
CA ALA A 98 10.68 1.64 -10.51
C ALA A 98 9.24 1.07 -10.61
N LEU A 99 8.94 0.32 -11.68
CA LEU A 99 7.64 -0.32 -11.85
C LEU A 99 7.40 -1.42 -10.80
N VAL A 100 8.38 -2.28 -10.54
CA VAL A 100 8.26 -3.36 -9.54
C VAL A 100 8.05 -2.77 -8.15
N GLU A 101 8.85 -1.78 -7.74
CA GLU A 101 8.65 -1.08 -6.48
C GLU A 101 7.27 -0.45 -6.40
N GLY A 102 6.88 0.35 -7.41
CA GLY A 102 5.57 0.98 -7.48
C GLY A 102 4.41 -0.02 -7.34
N LEU A 103 4.52 -1.18 -7.99
CA LEU A 103 3.55 -2.27 -7.89
C LEU A 103 3.51 -2.89 -6.50
N ILE A 104 4.65 -3.14 -5.85
CA ILE A 104 4.70 -3.69 -4.49
C ILE A 104 3.95 -2.77 -3.51
N TRP A 105 4.23 -1.46 -3.55
CA TRP A 105 3.53 -0.50 -2.70
C TRP A 105 2.03 -0.42 -3.02
N GLY A 106 1.66 -0.49 -4.31
CA GLY A 106 0.27 -0.54 -4.76
C GLY A 106 -0.49 -1.79 -4.27
N MET A 107 0.12 -2.97 -4.39
CA MET A 107 -0.46 -4.24 -3.93
C MET A 107 -0.70 -4.25 -2.43
N GLN A 108 0.23 -3.70 -1.63
CA GLN A 108 0.04 -3.60 -0.18
C GLN A 108 -1.17 -2.72 0.20
N LEU A 109 -1.39 -1.62 -0.54
CA LEU A 109 -2.56 -0.77 -0.33
C LEU A 109 -3.85 -1.46 -0.77
N PHE A 110 -3.81 -2.17 -1.90
CA PHE A 110 -4.95 -2.94 -2.39
C PHE A 110 -5.37 -4.02 -1.40
N ALA A 111 -4.42 -4.83 -0.93
CA ALA A 111 -4.67 -5.87 0.07
C ALA A 111 -5.28 -5.30 1.36
N LEU A 112 -4.82 -4.13 1.83
CA LEU A 112 -5.37 -3.50 3.03
C LEU A 112 -6.79 -2.95 2.79
N LYS A 113 -7.08 -2.42 1.59
CA LYS A 113 -8.42 -1.98 1.21
C LYS A 113 -9.39 -3.15 1.09
N GLU A 114 -8.95 -4.24 0.46
CA GLU A 114 -9.73 -5.45 0.26
C GLU A 114 -10.05 -6.12 1.60
N GLU A 115 -9.07 -6.23 2.51
CA GLU A 115 -9.28 -6.73 3.88
C GLU A 115 -10.32 -5.92 4.67
N ILE A 116 -10.33 -4.58 4.52
CA ILE A 116 -11.35 -3.73 5.14
C ILE A 116 -12.73 -3.98 4.51
N SER A 117 -12.79 -4.06 3.18
CA SER A 117 -14.06 -4.25 2.47
C SER A 117 -14.66 -5.62 2.77
N SER A 118 -13.86 -6.69 2.65
CA SER A 118 -14.30 -8.06 2.88
C SER A 118 -14.79 -8.25 4.31
N PHE A 119 -14.06 -7.71 5.30
CA PHE A 119 -14.47 -7.76 6.69
C PHE A 119 -15.79 -7.03 6.92
N ARG A 120 -15.94 -5.83 6.33
CA ARG A 120 -17.16 -5.05 6.42
C ARG A 120 -18.36 -5.78 5.80
N ASP A 121 -18.17 -6.37 4.62
CA ASP A 121 -19.21 -7.14 3.93
C ASP A 121 -19.62 -8.39 4.73
N LEU A 122 -18.66 -9.10 5.33
CA LEU A 122 -18.91 -10.26 6.21
C LEU A 122 -19.69 -9.88 7.48
N ARG A 123 -19.45 -8.68 8.01
CA ARG A 123 -20.12 -8.17 9.22
C ARG A 123 -21.42 -7.42 8.93
N LYS A 124 -21.74 -7.16 7.66
CA LYS A 124 -22.87 -6.34 7.20
C LYS A 124 -22.85 -4.92 7.80
N VAL A 125 -21.65 -4.32 7.86
CA VAL A 125 -21.40 -2.97 8.40
C VAL A 125 -21.14 -1.98 7.27
#